data_AF-A0A942BBJ3-F1
#
_entry.id   AF-A0A942BBJ3-F1
#
_cell.length_a   1.000
_cell.length_b   1.000
_cell.length_c   1.000
_cell.angle_alpha   90.00
_cell.angle_beta   90.00
_cell.angle_gamma   90.00
#
_symmetry.space_group_name_H-M   'P 1'
#
loop_
_entity.id
_entity.type
_entity.pdbx_description
1 polymer ?
#
loop_
_entity_poly.entity_id
_entity_poly.type
_entity_poly.pdbx_seq_one_letter_code
_entity_poly.pdbx_strand_id
1 'polypeptide(L)'
;MNDWVKRSLVTSLIWLVGAALGLVASISLLQIVILATSDGNTFGMGMMMVLFAPFAAVFGCVLGVVGAVHLRGTIDAEVDVEKRKSRKRVATLAAITPVALFLIACFLYEHFDDPPLDDQLIANFNEHRDTFEKLLQMTATDSRLLRVDENWTDPRDPGSIGVSSDRIETYRRLCREAHVPRGLSRYAGNVEFMYWGIGSAVSDDLDKGYAYLDTAPPNLKASLDGFEPKSRAAERHYRHIRGNWYLYIDYIPG
;
A
#
# COMPACT_ATOMS: atom_id res chain seq x y z
N MET A 1 24.00 -22.28 -42.86
CA MET A 1 24.08 -22.39 -41.38
C MET A 1 23.85 -23.84 -41.00
N ASN A 2 24.84 -24.51 -40.38
CA ASN A 2 24.72 -25.93 -40.04
C ASN A 2 23.67 -26.15 -38.92
N ASP A 3 23.10 -27.35 -38.84
CA ASP A 3 22.05 -27.67 -37.86
C ASP A 3 22.51 -27.55 -36.41
N TRP A 4 23.82 -27.68 -36.18
CA TRP A 4 24.43 -27.47 -34.88
C TRP A 4 24.30 -26.01 -34.42
N VAL A 5 24.58 -25.03 -35.29
CA VAL A 5 24.41 -23.60 -34.99
C VAL A 5 22.93 -23.27 -34.74
N LYS A 6 21.99 -23.84 -35.50
CA LYS A 6 20.55 -23.64 -35.26
C LYS A 6 20.12 -24.15 -33.88
N ARG A 7 20.54 -25.35 -33.48
CA ARG A 7 20.20 -25.93 -32.18
C ARG A 7 20.84 -25.15 -31.03
N SER A 8 22.08 -24.69 -31.20
CA SER A 8 22.77 -23.84 -30.23
C SER A 8 22.02 -22.51 -30.03
N LEU A 9 21.66 -21.82 -31.12
CA LEU A 9 20.93 -20.56 -31.07
C LEU A 9 19.55 -20.70 -30.40
N VAL A 10 18.79 -21.73 -30.75
CA VAL A 10 17.47 -22.00 -30.13
C VAL A 10 17.62 -22.29 -28.64
N THR A 11 18.67 -23.02 -28.26
CA THR A 11 18.97 -23.31 -26.85
C THR A 11 19.26 -22.02 -26.10
N SER A 12 20.20 -21.20 -26.59
CA SER A 12 20.55 -19.91 -25.98
C SER A 12 19.35 -18.97 -25.85
N LEU A 13 18.47 -18.94 -26.86
CA LEU A 13 17.24 -18.14 -26.82
C LEU A 13 16.28 -18.60 -25.72
N ILE A 14 16.10 -19.91 -25.55
CA ILE A 14 15.24 -20.49 -24.49
C ILE A 14 15.75 -20.10 -23.10
N TRP A 15 17.06 -20.15 -22.87
CA TRP A 15 17.66 -19.73 -21.60
C TRP A 15 17.47 -18.24 -21.32
N LEU A 16 17.69 -17.39 -22.33
CA LEU A 16 17.52 -15.94 -22.22
C LEU A 16 16.07 -15.56 -21.92
N VAL A 17 15.11 -16.18 -22.62
CA VAL A 17 13.68 -15.95 -22.37
C VAL A 17 13.27 -16.44 -20.98
N GLY A 18 13.74 -17.62 -20.57
CA GLY A 18 13.52 -18.14 -19.22
C GLY A 18 14.03 -17.16 -18.16
N ALA A 19 15.29 -16.74 -18.28
CA ALA A 19 15.90 -15.79 -17.35
C ALA A 19 15.12 -14.47 -17.26
N ALA A 20 14.72 -13.90 -18.41
CA ALA A 20 13.95 -12.67 -18.45
C ALA A 20 12.57 -12.80 -17.79
N LEU A 21 11.85 -13.89 -18.03
CA LEU A 21 10.54 -14.12 -17.40
C LEU A 21 10.66 -14.30 -15.89
N GLY A 22 11.68 -15.03 -15.45
CA GLY A 22 11.93 -15.22 -14.02
C GLY A 22 12.31 -13.91 -13.33
N LEU A 23 13.15 -13.08 -13.95
CA LEU A 23 13.48 -11.73 -13.48
C LEU A 23 12.22 -10.88 -13.25
N VAL A 24 11.33 -10.82 -14.25
CA VAL A 24 10.07 -10.07 -14.16
C VAL A 24 9.20 -10.60 -13.02
N ALA A 25 9.04 -11.91 -12.91
CA ALA A 25 8.23 -12.53 -11.87
C ALA A 25 8.76 -12.24 -10.46
N SER A 26 10.09 -12.30 -10.27
CA SER A 26 10.70 -12.04 -8.96
C SER A 26 10.66 -10.57 -8.58
N ILE A 27 10.83 -9.64 -9.52
CA ILE A 27 10.63 -8.19 -9.26
C ILE A 27 9.17 -7.92 -8.88
N SER A 28 8.22 -8.51 -9.60
CA SER A 28 6.79 -8.37 -9.30
C SER A 28 6.45 -8.88 -7.90
N LEU A 29 6.99 -10.05 -7.53
CA LEU A 29 6.79 -10.61 -6.18
C LEU A 29 7.40 -9.72 -5.10
N LEU A 30 8.59 -9.17 -5.35
CA LEU A 30 9.23 -8.24 -4.43
C LEU A 30 8.37 -6.98 -4.23
N GLN A 31 7.82 -6.41 -5.30
CA GLN A 31 6.92 -5.26 -5.22
C GLN A 31 5.68 -5.57 -4.38
N ILE A 32 5.07 -6.75 -4.56
CA ILE A 32 3.92 -7.20 -3.76
C ILE A 32 4.29 -7.30 -2.27
N VAL A 33 5.44 -7.88 -1.95
CA VAL A 33 5.91 -7.99 -0.56
C VAL A 33 6.16 -6.62 0.06
N ILE A 34 6.78 -5.71 -0.67
CA ILE A 34 7.04 -4.34 -0.22
C ILE A 34 5.74 -3.59 0.04
N LEU A 35 4.77 -3.67 -0.88
CA LEU A 35 3.44 -3.08 -0.70
C LEU A 35 2.75 -3.62 0.56
N ALA A 36 2.81 -4.94 0.77
CA ALA A 36 2.17 -5.58 1.92
C ALA A 36 2.83 -5.26 3.27
N THR A 37 4.05 -4.71 3.29
CA THR A 37 4.85 -4.56 4.52
C THR A 37 5.24 -3.14 4.87
N SER A 38 5.05 -2.17 3.97
CA SER A 38 5.59 -0.82 4.13
C SER A 38 4.64 0.19 4.74
N ASP A 39 3.38 -0.17 5.01
CA ASP A 39 2.36 0.72 5.58
C ASP A 39 2.28 2.10 4.89
N GLY A 40 2.54 2.16 3.58
CA GLY A 40 2.54 3.41 2.80
C GLY A 40 3.83 4.25 2.88
N ASN A 41 4.88 3.78 3.57
CA ASN A 41 6.16 4.49 3.66
C ASN A 41 6.98 4.33 2.37
N THR A 42 6.84 5.30 1.46
CA THR A 42 7.52 5.37 0.16
C THR A 42 9.05 5.29 0.26
N PHE A 43 9.66 5.89 1.27
CA PHE A 43 11.11 5.79 1.49
C PHE A 43 11.53 4.36 1.90
N GLY A 44 10.76 3.74 2.80
CA GLY A 44 10.93 2.34 3.18
C GLY A 44 10.82 1.42 1.96
N MET A 45 9.83 1.65 1.09
CA MET A 45 9.67 0.91 -0.17
C MET A 45 10.90 1.07 -1.08
N GLY A 46 11.38 2.30 -1.28
CA GLY A 46 12.55 2.58 -2.11
C GLY A 46 13.81 1.88 -1.61
N MET A 47 14.05 1.93 -0.29
CA MET A 47 15.15 1.20 0.36
C MET A 47 15.05 -0.31 0.17
N MET A 48 13.86 -0.90 0.36
CA MET A 48 13.64 -2.32 0.16
C MET A 48 13.87 -2.73 -1.30
N MET A 49 13.42 -1.93 -2.27
CA MET A 49 13.69 -2.17 -3.69
C MET A 49 15.18 -2.18 -3.98
N VAL A 50 15.94 -1.18 -3.50
CA VAL A 50 17.40 -1.13 -3.70
C VAL A 50 18.10 -2.35 -3.11
N LEU A 51 17.67 -2.79 -1.92
CA LEU A 51 18.30 -3.92 -1.22
C LEU A 51 17.95 -5.27 -1.85
N PHE A 52 16.70 -5.49 -2.24
CA PHE A 52 16.20 -6.81 -2.61
C PHE A 52 16.06 -7.03 -4.12
N ALA A 53 15.98 -5.99 -4.94
CA ALA A 53 15.86 -6.13 -6.39
C ALA A 53 17.00 -6.94 -7.03
N PRO A 54 18.28 -6.80 -6.61
CA PRO A 54 19.36 -7.63 -7.14
C PRO A 54 19.17 -9.12 -6.82
N PHE A 55 18.70 -9.44 -5.61
CA PHE A 55 18.47 -10.83 -5.20
C PHE A 55 17.27 -11.44 -5.94
N ALA A 56 16.17 -10.69 -6.04
CA ALA A 56 15.02 -11.06 -6.83
C ALA A 56 15.43 -11.31 -8.30
N ALA A 57 16.26 -10.45 -8.86
CA ALA A 57 16.75 -10.59 -10.23
C ALA A 57 17.55 -11.87 -10.46
N VAL A 58 18.51 -12.16 -9.59
CA VAL A 58 19.33 -13.38 -9.67
C VAL A 58 18.47 -14.62 -9.49
N PHE A 59 17.60 -14.64 -8.46
CA PHE A 59 16.75 -15.77 -8.15
C PHE A 59 15.75 -16.07 -9.28
N GLY A 60 15.14 -15.01 -9.82
CA GLY A 60 14.28 -15.07 -10.99
C GLY A 60 14.98 -15.66 -12.19
N CYS A 61 16.16 -15.13 -12.54
CA CYS A 61 16.96 -15.66 -13.64
C CYS A 61 17.24 -17.17 -13.48
N VAL A 62 17.63 -17.61 -12.29
CA VAL A 62 17.91 -19.03 -11.99
C VAL A 62 16.66 -19.90 -12.14
N LEU A 63 15.52 -19.50 -11.56
CA LEU A 63 14.28 -20.26 -11.69
C LEU A 63 13.78 -20.33 -13.13
N GLY A 64 13.90 -19.23 -13.87
CA GLY A 64 13.53 -19.16 -15.27
C GLY A 64 14.38 -20.09 -16.16
N VAL A 65 15.69 -20.13 -15.90
CA VAL A 65 16.66 -21.05 -16.50
C VAL A 65 16.29 -22.51 -16.18
N VAL A 66 16.01 -22.85 -14.92
CA VAL A 66 15.58 -24.21 -14.51
C VAL A 66 14.27 -24.61 -15.17
N GLY A 67 13.27 -23.71 -15.18
CA GLY A 67 11.99 -23.94 -15.84
C GLY A 67 12.15 -24.20 -17.34
N ALA A 68 13.05 -23.46 -17.99
CA ALA A 68 13.36 -23.63 -19.41
C ALA A 68 14.02 -24.99 -19.71
N VAL A 69 14.89 -25.50 -18.82
CA VAL A 69 15.45 -26.87 -18.92
C VAL A 69 14.35 -27.91 -18.81
N HIS A 70 13.47 -27.76 -17.82
CA HIS A 70 12.42 -28.73 -17.56
C HIS A 70 11.40 -28.77 -18.71
N LEU A 71 11.06 -27.59 -19.24
CA LEU A 71 10.22 -27.46 -20.43
C LEU A 71 10.88 -28.09 -21.65
N ARG A 72 12.20 -27.93 -21.81
CA ARG A 72 12.94 -28.59 -22.89
C ARG A 72 12.94 -30.11 -22.74
N GLY A 73 13.22 -30.63 -21.54
CA GLY A 73 13.21 -32.08 -21.28
C GLY A 73 11.85 -32.71 -21.59
N THR A 74 10.76 -32.03 -21.23
CA THR A 74 9.39 -32.46 -21.57
C THR A 74 9.06 -32.33 -23.06
N ILE A 75 9.64 -31.35 -23.76
CA ILE A 75 9.53 -31.22 -25.23
C ILE A 75 10.29 -32.35 -25.94
N ASP A 76 11.50 -32.66 -25.50
CA ASP A 76 12.40 -33.64 -26.13
C ASP A 76 11.94 -35.09 -25.87
N ALA A 77 11.19 -35.34 -24.78
CA ALA A 77 10.75 -36.68 -24.38
C ALA A 77 9.58 -37.28 -25.19
N GLU A 78 8.89 -36.54 -26.06
CA GLU A 78 7.70 -37.06 -26.76
C GLU A 78 7.54 -36.57 -28.19
N VAL A 79 7.88 -37.44 -29.14
CA VAL A 79 7.60 -37.34 -30.58
C VAL A 79 6.23 -37.96 -30.86
N ASP A 80 5.17 -37.15 -30.78
CA ASP A 80 3.86 -37.49 -31.36
C ASP A 80 3.12 -36.21 -31.83
N VAL A 81 2.53 -36.26 -33.02
CA VAL A 81 2.17 -35.06 -33.81
C VAL A 81 0.93 -34.33 -33.27
N GLU A 82 -0.03 -35.05 -32.68
CA GLU A 82 -1.24 -34.45 -32.08
C GLU A 82 -0.94 -33.64 -30.82
N LYS A 83 0.07 -34.04 -30.03
CA LYS A 83 0.49 -33.28 -28.84
C LYS A 83 1.08 -31.91 -29.21
N ARG A 84 1.50 -31.69 -30.47
CA ARG A 84 2.14 -30.43 -30.93
C ARG A 84 1.18 -29.23 -30.94
N LYS A 85 -0.12 -29.42 -31.21
CA LYS A 85 -1.12 -28.34 -31.16
C LYS A 85 -1.45 -27.93 -29.71
N SER A 86 -1.56 -28.90 -28.80
CA SER A 86 -1.75 -28.65 -27.36
C SER A 86 -0.55 -27.89 -26.76
N ARG A 87 0.68 -28.27 -27.14
CA ARG A 87 1.92 -27.62 -26.68
C ARG A 87 2.06 -26.14 -27.05
N LYS A 88 1.66 -25.77 -28.28
CA LYS A 88 1.65 -24.34 -28.67
C LYS A 88 0.72 -23.52 -27.78
N ARG A 89 -0.43 -24.08 -27.38
CA ARG A 89 -1.38 -23.41 -26.46
C ARG A 89 -0.79 -23.29 -25.05
N VAL A 90 -0.20 -24.35 -24.51
CA VAL A 90 0.43 -24.33 -23.18
C VAL A 90 1.60 -23.34 -23.13
N ALA A 91 2.49 -23.35 -24.13
CA ALA A 91 3.61 -22.41 -24.19
C ALA A 91 3.14 -20.95 -24.37
N THR A 92 2.10 -20.71 -25.16
CA THR A 92 1.52 -19.36 -25.33
C THR A 92 0.89 -18.87 -24.02
N LEU A 93 0.13 -19.71 -23.32
CA LEU A 93 -0.46 -19.37 -22.02
C LEU A 93 0.64 -19.11 -20.97
N ALA A 94 1.66 -19.96 -20.91
CA ALA A 94 2.79 -19.77 -19.99
C ALA A 94 3.57 -18.47 -20.25
N ALA A 95 3.63 -17.99 -21.48
CA ALA A 95 4.27 -16.71 -21.82
C ALA A 95 3.37 -15.49 -21.54
N ILE A 96 2.04 -15.61 -21.71
CA ILE A 96 1.10 -14.51 -21.49
C ILE A 96 0.83 -14.27 -20.00
N THR A 97 0.76 -15.33 -19.19
CA THR A 97 0.39 -15.22 -17.77
C THR A 97 1.30 -14.28 -16.97
N PRO A 98 2.64 -14.33 -17.05
CA PRO A 98 3.50 -13.41 -16.30
C PRO A 98 3.32 -11.96 -16.72
N VAL A 99 3.14 -11.70 -18.02
CA VAL A 99 2.89 -10.35 -18.54
C VAL A 99 1.55 -9.82 -18.04
N ALA A 100 0.50 -10.64 -18.08
CA ALA A 100 -0.81 -10.27 -17.55
C ALA A 100 -0.76 -10.00 -16.04
N LEU A 101 -0.07 -10.84 -15.25
CA LEU A 101 0.09 -10.64 -13.82
C LEU A 101 0.89 -9.38 -13.49
N PHE A 102 1.94 -9.08 -14.26
CA PHE A 102 2.69 -7.83 -14.11
C PHE A 102 1.82 -6.61 -14.41
N LEU A 103 1.05 -6.62 -15.50
CA LEU A 103 0.15 -5.52 -15.84
C LEU A 103 -0.95 -5.34 -14.79
N ILE A 104 -1.51 -6.43 -14.26
CA ILE A 104 -2.47 -6.38 -13.15
C ILE A 104 -1.80 -5.79 -11.90
N ALA A 105 -0.56 -6.20 -11.57
CA ALA A 105 0.16 -5.66 -10.43
C ALA A 105 0.46 -4.16 -10.59
N CYS A 106 0.87 -3.70 -11.78
CA CYS A 106 1.06 -2.28 -12.06
C CYS A 106 -0.26 -1.49 -11.94
N PHE A 107 -1.35 -2.01 -12.51
CA PHE A 107 -2.66 -1.38 -12.40
C PHE A 107 -3.14 -1.29 -10.95
N LEU A 108 -2.98 -2.35 -10.16
CA LEU A 108 -3.31 -2.35 -8.74
C LEU A 108 -2.40 -1.41 -7.94
N TYR A 109 -1.12 -1.29 -8.31
CA TYR A 109 -0.19 -0.37 -7.68
C TYR A 109 -0.61 1.09 -7.88
N GLU A 110 -1.01 1.47 -9.11
CA GLU A 110 -1.47 2.83 -9.42
C GLU A 110 -2.68 3.27 -8.59
N HIS A 111 -3.54 2.33 -8.17
CA HIS A 111 -4.76 2.63 -7.42
C HIS A 111 -4.66 2.29 -5.92
N PHE A 112 -3.57 1.67 -5.47
CA PHE A 112 -3.40 1.30 -4.06
C PHE A 112 -3.21 2.53 -3.16
N ASP A 113 -2.62 3.58 -3.73
CA ASP A 113 -2.30 4.83 -3.06
C ASP A 113 -3.33 5.93 -3.35
N ASP A 114 -4.52 5.58 -3.87
CA ASP A 114 -5.58 6.56 -4.00
C ASP A 114 -6.23 6.82 -2.63
N PRO A 115 -6.52 8.09 -2.29
CA PRO A 115 -7.26 8.40 -1.07
C PRO A 115 -8.66 7.75 -1.12
N PRO A 116 -9.15 7.21 0.00
CA PRO A 116 -10.46 6.60 0.05
C PRO A 116 -11.56 7.62 -0.25
N LEU A 117 -12.64 7.16 -0.90
CA LEU A 117 -13.75 8.03 -1.30
C LEU A 117 -14.51 8.52 -0.08
N ASP A 118 -15.02 9.75 -0.11
CA ASP A 118 -15.74 10.35 1.01
C ASP A 118 -16.90 9.47 1.51
N ASP A 119 -17.64 8.86 0.59
CA ASP A 119 -18.77 7.99 0.95
C ASP A 119 -18.33 6.71 1.68
N GLN A 120 -17.11 6.21 1.41
CA GLN A 120 -16.52 5.10 2.17
C GLN A 120 -16.19 5.53 3.60
N LEU A 121 -15.58 6.70 3.79
CA LEU A 121 -15.29 7.22 5.14
C LEU A 121 -16.58 7.51 5.90
N ILE A 122 -17.58 8.10 5.25
CA ILE A 122 -18.87 8.38 5.88
C ILE A 122 -19.58 7.08 6.28
N ALA A 123 -19.53 6.04 5.43
CA ALA A 123 -20.06 4.72 5.77
C ALA A 123 -19.34 4.12 6.99
N ASN A 124 -18.00 4.12 6.99
CA ASN A 124 -17.19 3.65 8.11
C ASN A 124 -17.48 4.44 9.41
N PHE A 125 -17.60 5.77 9.32
CA PHE A 125 -17.96 6.60 10.47
C PHE A 125 -19.33 6.23 11.05
N ASN A 126 -20.32 6.00 10.20
CA ASN A 126 -21.66 5.64 10.66
C ASN A 126 -21.69 4.24 11.28
N GLU A 127 -20.94 3.28 10.73
CA GLU A 127 -20.81 1.92 11.26
C GLU A 127 -20.12 1.92 12.64
N HIS A 128 -19.07 2.71 12.81
CA HIS A 128 -18.23 2.73 14.02
C HIS A 128 -18.46 3.97 14.91
N ARG A 129 -19.63 4.61 14.79
CA ARG A 129 -19.90 5.89 15.45
C ARG A 129 -19.68 5.83 16.96
N ASP A 130 -20.21 4.81 17.63
CA ASP A 130 -20.10 4.68 19.09
C ASP A 130 -18.63 4.53 19.54
N THR A 131 -17.80 3.90 18.71
CA THR A 131 -16.36 3.76 18.94
C THR A 131 -15.65 5.11 18.80
N PHE A 132 -15.99 5.92 17.79
CA PHE A 132 -15.48 7.29 17.64
C PHE A 132 -15.87 8.21 18.81
N GLU A 133 -17.14 8.17 19.23
CA GLU A 133 -17.62 8.98 20.36
C GLU A 133 -16.94 8.56 21.67
N LYS A 134 -16.70 7.27 21.87
CA LYS A 134 -15.94 6.75 23.02
C LYS A 134 -14.50 7.24 23.00
N LEU A 135 -13.82 7.18 21.85
CA LEU A 135 -12.47 7.72 21.69
C LEU A 135 -12.43 9.21 22.02
N LEU A 136 -13.38 9.98 21.50
CA LEU A 136 -13.50 11.42 21.78
C LEU A 136 -13.67 11.69 23.28
N GLN A 137 -14.57 10.96 23.95
CA GLN A 137 -14.75 11.06 25.41
C GLN A 137 -13.45 10.75 26.16
N MET A 138 -12.72 9.71 25.73
CA MET A 138 -11.44 9.37 26.33
C MET A 138 -10.43 10.50 26.17
N THR A 139 -10.31 11.11 24.98
CA THR A 139 -9.37 12.22 24.72
C THR A 139 -9.71 13.47 25.53
N ALA A 140 -10.99 13.70 25.84
CA ALA A 140 -11.41 14.79 26.71
C ALA A 140 -10.94 14.59 28.16
N THR A 141 -11.02 13.35 28.67
CA THR A 141 -10.50 12.98 29.99
C THR A 141 -8.97 13.05 30.04
N ASP A 142 -8.31 12.53 28.99
CA ASP A 142 -6.86 12.43 28.90
C ASP A 142 -6.26 13.65 28.16
N SER A 143 -6.66 14.86 28.53
CA SER A 143 -6.45 16.09 27.74
C SER A 143 -4.99 16.46 27.44
N ARG A 144 -4.03 15.87 28.14
CA ARG A 144 -2.58 16.08 27.93
C ARG A 144 -1.97 15.07 26.96
N LEU A 145 -2.72 14.06 26.54
CA LEU A 145 -2.31 13.09 25.53
C LEU A 145 -2.48 13.73 24.15
N LEU A 146 -1.38 13.90 23.42
CA LEU A 146 -1.36 14.63 22.16
C LEU A 146 -1.56 13.71 20.97
N ARG A 147 -1.00 12.50 21.00
CA ARG A 147 -1.16 11.53 19.91
C ARG A 147 -1.07 10.10 20.41
N VAL A 148 -1.88 9.24 19.83
CA VAL A 148 -1.75 7.78 19.95
C VAL A 148 -1.77 7.20 18.55
N ASP A 149 -0.72 6.49 18.19
CA ASP A 149 -0.58 5.72 16.94
C ASP A 149 -0.46 4.22 17.31
N GLU A 150 -0.46 3.33 16.33
CA GLU A 150 -0.39 1.87 16.52
C GLU A 150 0.84 1.45 17.35
N ASN A 151 1.98 2.08 17.09
CA ASN A 151 3.27 1.75 17.70
C ASN A 151 3.95 2.94 18.39
N TRP A 152 3.28 4.10 18.46
CA TRP A 152 3.87 5.34 18.96
C TRP A 152 2.86 6.17 19.75
N THR A 153 3.32 7.05 20.63
CA THR A 153 2.49 7.89 21.50
C THR A 153 3.23 9.16 21.87
N ASP A 154 2.49 10.27 22.00
CA ASP A 154 3.00 11.57 22.44
C ASP A 154 2.18 12.11 23.63
N PRO A 155 2.81 12.37 24.79
CA PRO A 155 4.23 12.20 25.10
C PRO A 155 4.69 10.73 25.05
N ARG A 156 5.97 10.53 24.73
CA ARG A 156 6.60 9.19 24.67
C ARG A 156 6.45 8.40 25.98
N ASP A 157 6.45 9.11 27.12
CA ASP A 157 6.08 8.56 28.42
C ASP A 157 4.69 9.08 28.84
N PRO A 158 3.61 8.36 28.52
CA PRO A 158 2.24 8.74 28.92
C PRO A 158 2.04 8.67 30.44
N GLY A 159 2.86 7.91 31.18
CA GLY A 159 2.81 7.84 32.65
C GLY A 159 3.11 9.19 33.28
N SER A 160 4.01 9.98 32.67
CA SER A 160 4.34 11.36 33.12
C SER A 160 3.14 12.31 33.12
N ILE A 161 2.10 12.01 32.32
CA ILE A 161 0.84 12.76 32.27
C ILE A 161 -0.33 12.03 32.94
N GLY A 162 -0.06 10.96 33.70
CA GLY A 162 -1.07 10.20 34.44
C GLY A 162 -1.89 9.24 33.58
N VAL A 163 -1.44 8.93 32.36
CA VAL A 163 -2.10 7.98 31.46
C VAL A 163 -1.34 6.65 31.53
N SER A 164 -2.03 5.57 31.91
CA SER A 164 -1.41 4.24 32.05
C SER A 164 -1.13 3.56 30.70
N SER A 165 -0.24 2.56 30.70
CA SER A 165 -0.01 1.70 29.52
C SER A 165 -1.29 1.00 29.05
N ASP A 166 -2.11 0.49 29.97
CA ASP A 166 -3.37 -0.20 29.65
C ASP A 166 -4.38 0.76 29.00
N ARG A 167 -4.33 2.04 29.39
CA ARG A 167 -5.15 3.08 28.78
C ARG A 167 -4.72 3.33 27.33
N ILE A 168 -3.42 3.37 27.04
CA ILE A 168 -2.89 3.46 25.67
C ILE A 168 -3.25 2.24 24.84
N GLU A 169 -3.15 1.03 25.38
CA GLU A 169 -3.56 -0.20 24.68
C GLU A 169 -5.06 -0.16 24.35
N THR A 170 -5.87 0.42 25.23
CA THR A 170 -7.30 0.63 24.98
C THR A 170 -7.53 1.60 23.82
N TYR A 171 -6.79 2.71 23.73
CA TYR A 171 -6.85 3.62 22.57
C TYR A 171 -6.54 2.87 21.28
N ARG A 172 -5.41 2.16 21.22
CA ARG A 172 -4.99 1.41 20.01
C ARG A 172 -6.03 0.38 19.59
N ARG A 173 -6.56 -0.39 20.54
CA ARG A 173 -7.64 -1.37 20.26
C ARG A 173 -8.88 -0.69 19.68
N LEU A 174 -9.31 0.44 20.22
CA LEU A 174 -10.47 1.19 19.71
C LEU A 174 -10.19 1.84 18.35
N CYS A 175 -8.98 2.32 18.11
CA CYS A 175 -8.57 2.84 16.80
C CYS A 175 -8.62 1.73 15.72
N ARG A 176 -8.13 0.52 16.04
CA ARG A 176 -8.28 -0.66 15.16
C ARG A 176 -9.74 -1.02 14.92
N GLU A 177 -10.56 -1.00 15.98
CA GLU A 177 -12.00 -1.27 15.92
C GLU A 177 -12.77 -0.27 15.03
N ALA A 178 -12.34 0.99 14.98
CA ALA A 178 -12.91 2.05 14.13
C ALA A 178 -12.25 2.18 12.75
N HIS A 179 -11.34 1.26 12.42
CA HIS A 179 -10.53 1.26 11.19
C HIS A 179 -9.72 2.56 10.96
N VAL A 180 -9.17 3.13 12.03
CA VAL A 180 -8.21 4.25 11.98
C VAL A 180 -6.89 3.82 12.61
N PRO A 181 -6.16 2.84 12.04
CA PRO A 181 -4.99 2.23 12.69
C PRO A 181 -3.83 3.21 12.88
N ARG A 182 -3.78 4.29 12.09
CA ARG A 182 -2.83 5.41 12.28
C ARG A 182 -3.19 6.32 13.47
N GLY A 183 -4.27 5.96 14.15
CA GLY A 183 -4.63 6.45 15.46
C GLY A 183 -5.27 7.84 15.44
N LEU A 184 -4.95 8.63 16.46
CA LEU A 184 -5.54 9.95 16.66
C LEU A 184 -4.52 10.98 17.14
N SER A 185 -4.80 12.24 16.84
CA SER A 185 -4.06 13.41 17.29
C SER A 185 -5.00 14.42 17.92
N ARG A 186 -4.51 15.17 18.91
CA ARG A 186 -5.24 16.25 19.57
C ARG A 186 -4.46 17.56 19.44
N TYR A 187 -5.12 18.60 18.95
CA TYR A 187 -4.55 19.94 18.84
C TYR A 187 -5.58 21.01 19.19
N ALA A 188 -5.26 21.85 20.18
CA ALA A 188 -6.07 23.02 20.56
C ALA A 188 -7.57 22.74 20.80
N GLY A 189 -7.92 21.55 21.32
CA GLY A 189 -9.32 21.14 21.56
C GLY A 189 -9.90 20.26 20.46
N ASN A 190 -9.35 20.33 19.25
CA ASN A 190 -9.75 19.48 18.12
C ASN A 190 -9.12 18.09 18.24
N VAL A 191 -9.80 17.09 17.66
CA VAL A 191 -9.33 15.70 17.59
C VAL A 191 -9.38 15.23 16.15
N GLU A 192 -8.29 14.66 15.67
CA GLU A 192 -8.15 14.12 14.31
C GLU A 192 -7.90 12.63 14.39
N PHE A 193 -8.55 11.86 13.52
CA PHE A 193 -8.38 10.41 13.38
C PHE A 193 -7.89 10.12 11.97
N MET A 194 -6.67 9.60 11.86
CA MET A 194 -6.02 9.37 10.59
C MET A 194 -6.48 8.00 10.04
N TYR A 195 -7.19 8.04 8.91
CA TYR A 195 -7.71 6.83 8.26
C TYR A 195 -6.73 6.34 7.18
N TRP A 196 -6.24 7.27 6.38
CA TRP A 196 -5.34 7.01 5.26
C TRP A 196 -4.31 8.14 5.17
N GLY A 197 -3.11 7.83 4.71
CA GLY A 197 -2.11 8.83 4.37
C GLY A 197 -0.92 8.23 3.64
N ILE A 198 -0.32 9.04 2.76
CA ILE A 198 0.87 8.71 1.99
C ILE A 198 1.88 9.84 2.13
N GLY A 199 3.16 9.51 2.05
CA GLY A 199 4.23 10.50 2.11
C GLY A 199 5.28 10.18 3.16
N SER A 200 6.16 11.15 3.41
CA SER A 200 7.29 10.99 4.32
C SER A 200 7.91 12.37 4.65
N ALA A 201 8.88 12.40 5.56
CA ALA A 201 9.61 13.62 5.89
C ALA A 201 10.45 14.23 4.74
N VAL A 202 10.52 13.57 3.58
CA VAL A 202 11.31 14.00 2.40
C VAL A 202 10.48 14.02 1.11
N SER A 203 9.17 13.81 1.21
CA SER A 203 8.23 13.85 0.09
C SER A 203 7.01 14.63 0.52
N ASP A 204 6.17 14.99 -0.45
CA ASP A 204 4.83 15.47 -0.13
C ASP A 204 4.10 14.45 0.76
N ASP A 205 3.40 14.96 1.77
CA ASP A 205 2.52 14.22 2.67
C ASP A 205 1.07 14.58 2.32
N LEU A 206 0.24 13.57 2.17
CA LEU A 206 -1.18 13.72 1.90
C LEU A 206 -1.91 12.72 2.79
N ASP A 207 -2.73 13.20 3.72
CA ASP A 207 -3.53 12.35 4.59
C ASP A 207 -5.01 12.74 4.55
N LYS A 208 -5.85 11.74 4.79
CA LYS A 208 -7.31 11.85 4.79
C LYS A 208 -7.87 11.12 5.99
N GLY A 209 -8.82 11.75 6.67
CA GLY A 209 -9.36 11.20 7.91
C GLY A 209 -10.58 11.94 8.44
N TYR A 210 -10.82 11.77 9.73
CA TYR A 210 -11.93 12.39 10.45
C TYR A 210 -11.42 13.47 11.38
N ALA A 211 -12.16 14.57 11.49
CA ALA A 211 -11.88 15.63 12.43
C ALA A 211 -13.13 15.93 13.27
N TYR A 212 -12.96 15.99 14.58
CA TYR A 212 -13.91 16.62 15.49
C TYR A 212 -13.41 18.03 15.82
N LEU A 213 -14.18 19.04 15.41
CA LEU A 213 -13.81 20.45 15.53
C LEU A 213 -14.82 21.20 16.40
N ASP A 214 -14.34 21.94 17.39
CA ASP A 214 -15.20 22.75 18.28
C ASP A 214 -15.92 23.88 17.53
N THR A 215 -15.31 24.35 16.44
CA THR A 215 -15.86 25.40 15.56
C THR A 215 -15.79 24.97 14.11
N ALA A 216 -16.75 25.44 13.30
CA ALA A 216 -16.78 25.11 11.88
C ALA A 216 -15.54 25.67 11.16
N PRO A 217 -14.84 24.85 10.34
CA PRO A 217 -13.63 25.28 9.66
C PRO A 217 -13.98 26.19 8.45
N PRO A 218 -13.06 27.08 8.03
CA PRO A 218 -13.31 27.99 6.90
C PRO A 218 -13.27 27.30 5.53
N ASN A 219 -12.50 26.21 5.38
CA ASN A 219 -12.23 25.55 4.08
C ASN A 219 -13.18 24.39 3.79
N LEU A 220 -14.49 24.63 3.91
CA LEU A 220 -15.51 23.62 3.63
C LEU A 220 -15.71 23.36 2.13
N LYS A 221 -15.82 22.09 1.77
CA LYS A 221 -16.09 21.58 0.43
C LYS A 221 -17.31 20.65 0.46
N ALA A 222 -17.96 20.52 -0.70
CA ALA A 222 -19.04 19.55 -0.88
C ALA A 222 -18.52 18.10 -1.00
N SER A 223 -17.33 17.93 -1.55
CA SER A 223 -16.58 16.67 -1.66
C SER A 223 -15.08 16.95 -1.59
N LEU A 224 -14.32 16.00 -1.03
CA LEU A 224 -12.87 15.96 -1.03
C LEU A 224 -12.33 14.94 -2.06
N ASP A 225 -13.20 14.29 -2.82
CA ASP A 225 -12.82 13.34 -3.87
C ASP A 225 -12.15 14.08 -5.03
N GLY A 226 -11.08 13.50 -5.58
CA GLY A 226 -10.29 14.14 -6.65
C GLY A 226 -9.57 15.42 -6.19
N PHE A 227 -9.27 15.54 -4.89
CA PHE A 227 -8.45 16.63 -4.40
C PHE A 227 -7.06 16.60 -5.03
N GLU A 228 -6.66 17.72 -5.63
CA GLU A 228 -5.33 17.95 -6.16
C GLU A 228 -4.78 19.26 -5.57
N PRO A 229 -3.60 19.27 -4.94
CA PRO A 229 -3.00 20.49 -4.40
C PRO A 229 -2.69 21.47 -5.54
N LYS A 230 -3.08 22.74 -5.37
CA LYS A 230 -2.92 23.75 -6.42
C LYS A 230 -1.57 24.45 -6.38
N SER A 231 -0.84 24.28 -5.29
CA SER A 231 0.42 24.95 -5.02
C SER A 231 1.30 24.09 -4.12
N ARG A 232 2.58 24.46 -3.97
CA ARG A 232 3.48 23.89 -2.95
C ARG A 232 3.30 24.51 -1.57
N ALA A 233 2.10 24.99 -1.25
CA ALA A 233 1.76 25.45 0.08
C ALA A 233 1.01 24.33 0.81
N ALA A 234 1.14 24.28 2.13
CA ALA A 234 0.29 23.38 2.91
C ALA A 234 -1.19 23.77 2.72
N GLU A 235 -2.02 22.79 2.42
CA GLU A 235 -3.44 22.99 2.14
C GLU A 235 -4.28 22.02 2.96
N ARG A 236 -5.30 22.53 3.65
CA ARG A 236 -6.25 21.70 4.40
C ARG A 236 -7.68 22.03 4.04
N HIS A 237 -8.46 21.01 3.69
CA HIS A 237 -9.87 21.13 3.31
C HIS A 237 -10.74 20.17 4.10
N TYR A 238 -12.01 20.52 4.27
CA TYR A 238 -12.95 19.78 5.10
C TYR A 238 -14.26 19.50 4.37
N ARG A 239 -14.88 18.35 4.64
CA ARG A 239 -16.28 18.06 4.27
C ARG A 239 -17.06 17.79 5.54
N HIS A 240 -18.20 18.46 5.71
CA HIS A 240 -19.06 18.21 6.87
C HIS A 240 -19.71 16.83 6.80
N ILE A 241 -19.74 16.12 7.94
CA ILE A 241 -20.48 14.86 8.09
C ILE A 241 -21.75 15.12 8.89
N ARG A 242 -21.60 15.53 10.16
CA ARG A 242 -22.70 15.82 11.09
C ARG A 242 -22.19 16.52 12.35
N GLY A 243 -22.99 17.42 12.92
CA GLY A 243 -22.59 18.13 14.15
C GLY A 243 -21.21 18.76 14.01
N ASN A 244 -20.29 18.39 14.90
CA ASN A 244 -18.90 18.83 14.89
C ASN A 244 -17.92 17.86 14.20
N TRP A 245 -18.44 16.84 13.51
CA TRP A 245 -17.67 15.86 12.75
C TRP A 245 -17.53 16.26 11.28
N TYR A 246 -16.30 16.17 10.80
CA TYR A 246 -15.87 16.48 9.44
C TYR A 246 -14.96 15.37 8.91
N LEU A 247 -14.94 15.19 7.60
CA LEU A 247 -13.78 14.62 6.92
C LEU A 247 -12.75 15.74 6.73
N TYR A 248 -11.47 15.40 6.75
CA TYR A 248 -10.40 16.30 6.36
C TYR A 248 -9.51 15.65 5.31
N ILE A 249 -8.86 16.50 4.51
CA ILE A 249 -7.69 16.15 3.72
C ILE A 249 -6.62 17.22 3.98
N ASP A 250 -5.41 16.81 4.32
CA ASP A 250 -4.26 17.69 4.56
C ASP A 250 -3.16 17.37 3.58
N TYR A 251 -2.61 18.40 2.95
CA TYR A 251 -1.44 18.31 2.09
C TYR A 251 -0.31 19.12 2.71
N ILE A 252 0.84 18.49 2.90
CA ILE A 252 2.06 19.13 3.40
C ILE A 252 3.17 18.91 2.35
N PRO A 253 3.75 19.98 1.77
CA PRO A 253 4.83 19.84 0.80
C PRO A 253 6.12 19.33 1.49
N GLY A 254 6.86 18.44 0.81
CA GLY A 254 8.15 17.90 1.26
C GLY A 254 9.37 18.77 0.98
#